data_AF-A0A2N0NJ42-F1
#
_entry.id   AF-A0A2N0NJ42-F1
#
_cell.length_a   1.000
_cell.length_b   1.000
_cell.length_c   1.000
_cell.angle_alpha   90.00
_cell.angle_beta   90.00
_cell.angle_gamma   90.00
#
_symmetry.space_group_name_H-M   'P 1'
#
loop_
_entity.id
_entity.type
_entity.pdbx_description
1 polymer ?
#
loop_
_entity_poly.entity_id
_entity_poly.type
_entity_poly.pdbx_seq_one_letter_code
_entity_poly.pdbx_strand_id
1 'polypeptide(L)'
;MCVWKLEKQKLGLGYQCKKGYKSMCVGWPGNDHNTCGKKFIERLTKAIWYIDPHLEKLRSRGCHLPLLFSSLPVYQQNGVYNEYYQRMKKKKSQLTRLELFQLANSIELSLAESWASKDSWQEVVLNVFELTSMMKKYFDHLDNTNNNMKALHESENPAREPSTNCNVRLISKCDEREIDSRYHSLDSDLTNRELFDFIDLNLYVPDDPIKKHDFIRNIQLSVLTGLYRYPHGNYLGTLNFIWREPDTNEINEDYETLKAQMIIRINDIIPVYCTRQMRKNVFQKYFLVRNLSKPVLRMLYHDLTGDASLANDKISKEMEERLRLMMLLEDLSIIIDLRTNNGFQGSKFDIFWDEFNRYFNEVIK
;
A
#
# COMPACT_ATOMS: atom_id res chain seq x y z
N MET A 1 -31.03 -5.83 16.83
CA MET A 1 -31.76 -5.18 15.72
C MET A 1 -31.07 -5.24 14.34
N CYS A 2 -29.74 -5.47 14.24
CA CYS A 2 -29.03 -5.49 12.94
C CYS A 2 -29.10 -6.81 12.14
N VAL A 3 -29.12 -7.98 12.79
CA VAL A 3 -29.05 -9.29 12.11
C VAL A 3 -30.30 -9.55 11.26
N TRP A 4 -31.49 -9.38 11.85
CA TRP A 4 -32.78 -9.52 11.15
C TRP A 4 -32.92 -8.62 9.91
N LYS A 5 -32.34 -7.42 9.95
CA LYS A 5 -32.40 -6.46 8.85
C LYS A 5 -31.47 -6.83 7.70
N LEU A 6 -30.30 -7.41 8.02
CA LEU A 6 -29.36 -7.97 7.04
C LEU A 6 -29.89 -9.23 6.38
N GLU A 7 -30.53 -10.10 7.16
CA GLU A 7 -31.22 -11.28 6.63
C GLU A 7 -32.34 -10.88 5.69
N LYS A 8 -33.13 -9.84 6.03
CA LYS A 8 -34.17 -9.31 5.14
C LYS A 8 -33.60 -8.78 3.81
N GLN A 9 -32.44 -8.13 3.81
CA GLN A 9 -31.78 -7.66 2.59
C GLN A 9 -31.25 -8.83 1.74
N LYS A 10 -30.61 -9.82 2.37
CA LYS A 10 -30.16 -11.05 1.68
C LYS A 10 -31.35 -11.81 1.06
N LEU A 11 -32.44 -11.94 1.80
CA LEU A 11 -33.69 -12.53 1.30
C LEU A 11 -34.27 -11.73 0.13
N GLY A 12 -34.18 -10.40 0.19
CA GLY A 12 -34.57 -9.51 -0.91
C GLY A 12 -33.78 -9.77 -2.19
N LEU A 13 -32.45 -9.89 -2.10
CA LEU A 13 -31.59 -10.24 -3.23
C LEU A 13 -31.96 -11.62 -3.82
N GLY A 14 -32.10 -12.64 -2.96
CA GLY A 14 -32.51 -13.98 -3.41
C GLY A 14 -33.89 -13.99 -4.08
N TYR A 15 -34.82 -13.16 -3.62
CA TYR A 15 -36.14 -12.99 -4.25
C TYR A 15 -36.03 -12.33 -5.63
N GLN A 16 -35.18 -11.32 -5.81
CA GLN A 16 -34.96 -10.69 -7.12
C GLN A 16 -34.34 -11.66 -8.12
N CYS A 17 -33.35 -12.46 -7.69
CA CYS A 17 -32.80 -13.53 -8.54
C CYS A 17 -33.90 -14.52 -8.97
N LYS A 18 -34.75 -14.98 -8.03
CA LYS A 18 -35.91 -15.84 -8.35
C LYS A 18 -36.90 -15.18 -9.32
N LYS A 19 -37.14 -13.89 -9.19
CA LYS A 19 -38.02 -13.13 -10.09
C LYS A 19 -37.45 -13.07 -11.52
N GLY A 20 -36.15 -12.84 -11.65
CA GLY A 20 -35.43 -12.89 -12.94
C GLY A 20 -35.53 -14.25 -13.63
N TYR A 21 -35.38 -15.34 -12.87
CA TYR A 21 -35.59 -16.70 -13.39
C TYR A 21 -37.02 -16.95 -13.85
N LYS A 22 -38.02 -16.46 -13.09
CA LYS A 22 -39.42 -16.57 -13.49
C LYS A 22 -39.73 -15.82 -14.79
N SER A 23 -39.10 -14.66 -15.03
CA SER A 23 -39.25 -13.94 -16.31
C SER A 23 -38.58 -14.65 -17.49
N MET A 24 -37.60 -15.52 -17.24
CA MET A 24 -36.97 -16.39 -18.26
C MET A 24 -37.73 -17.71 -18.45
N CYS A 25 -38.91 -17.87 -17.83
CA CYS A 25 -39.72 -19.10 -17.87
C CYS A 25 -38.99 -20.35 -17.35
N VAL A 26 -37.98 -20.18 -16.47
CA VAL A 26 -37.26 -21.30 -15.84
C VAL A 26 -37.67 -21.52 -14.40
N GLY A 27 -37.62 -22.77 -13.96
CA GLY A 27 -37.97 -23.16 -12.59
C GLY A 27 -37.69 -24.63 -12.31
N TRP A 28 -37.69 -25.00 -11.03
CA TRP A 28 -37.59 -26.39 -10.60
C TRP A 28 -38.99 -26.99 -10.43
N PRO A 29 -39.38 -28.01 -11.21
CA PRO A 29 -40.66 -28.67 -11.05
C PRO A 29 -40.68 -29.55 -9.78
N GLY A 30 -41.87 -29.81 -9.24
CA GLY A 30 -42.03 -30.71 -8.09
C GLY A 30 -41.31 -30.21 -6.82
N ASN A 31 -40.79 -31.11 -6.00
CA ASN A 31 -40.12 -30.77 -4.72
C ASN A 31 -38.68 -30.23 -4.88
N ASP A 32 -38.13 -30.24 -6.10
CA ASP A 32 -36.75 -29.84 -6.37
C ASP A 32 -36.48 -28.35 -6.05
N HIS A 33 -37.51 -27.50 -6.10
CA HIS A 33 -37.41 -26.10 -5.68
C HIS A 33 -37.03 -25.95 -4.19
N ASN A 34 -37.39 -26.92 -3.34
CA ASN A 34 -37.09 -26.93 -1.91
C ASN A 34 -35.75 -27.60 -1.57
N THR A 35 -35.13 -28.29 -2.54
CA THR A 35 -33.86 -29.01 -2.34
C THR A 35 -32.73 -28.34 -3.12
N CYS A 36 -32.49 -28.73 -4.37
CA CYS A 36 -31.43 -28.21 -5.24
C CYS A 36 -31.62 -26.72 -5.56
N GLY A 37 -32.84 -26.31 -5.91
CA GLY A 37 -33.13 -24.92 -6.26
C GLY A 37 -32.86 -23.96 -5.10
N LYS A 38 -33.32 -24.30 -3.89
CA LYS A 38 -33.04 -23.51 -2.68
C LYS A 38 -31.53 -23.37 -2.43
N LYS A 39 -30.78 -24.49 -2.48
CA LYS A 39 -29.32 -24.49 -2.27
C LYS A 39 -28.60 -23.62 -3.30
N PHE A 40 -28.99 -23.73 -4.58
CA PHE A 40 -28.42 -22.92 -5.65
C PHE A 40 -28.65 -21.42 -5.43
N ILE A 41 -29.89 -21.01 -5.13
CA ILE A 41 -30.21 -19.60 -4.84
C ILE A 41 -29.44 -19.10 -3.62
N GLU A 42 -29.32 -19.90 -2.56
CA GLU A 42 -28.55 -19.53 -1.38
C GLU A 42 -27.05 -19.34 -1.68
N ARG A 43 -26.45 -20.24 -2.47
CA ARG A 43 -25.05 -20.13 -2.92
C ARG A 43 -24.83 -18.86 -3.75
N LEU A 44 -25.71 -18.63 -4.72
CA LEU A 44 -25.67 -17.46 -5.60
C LEU A 44 -25.86 -16.15 -4.83
N THR A 45 -26.84 -16.10 -3.93
CA THR A 45 -27.10 -14.94 -3.07
C THR A 45 -25.89 -14.64 -2.18
N LYS A 46 -25.27 -15.68 -1.57
CA LYS A 46 -24.06 -15.52 -0.76
C LYS A 46 -22.90 -14.95 -1.58
N ALA A 47 -22.69 -15.44 -2.79
CA ALA A 47 -21.62 -14.96 -3.65
C ALA A 47 -21.83 -13.50 -4.06
N ILE A 48 -23.01 -13.17 -4.60
CA ILE A 48 -23.35 -11.80 -5.01
C ILE A 48 -23.24 -10.86 -3.81
N TRP A 49 -23.83 -11.21 -2.67
CA TRP A 49 -23.76 -10.40 -1.44
C TRP A 49 -22.32 -10.07 -1.00
N TYR A 50 -21.41 -11.02 -1.18
CA TYR A 50 -20.00 -10.87 -0.79
C TYR A 50 -19.23 -9.93 -1.73
N ILE A 51 -19.45 -10.04 -3.04
CA ILE A 51 -18.77 -9.19 -4.04
C ILE A 51 -19.40 -7.81 -4.21
N ASP A 52 -20.66 -7.67 -3.83
CA ASP A 52 -21.50 -6.49 -4.06
C ASP A 52 -20.86 -5.15 -3.60
N PRO A 53 -20.25 -5.05 -2.41
CA PRO A 53 -19.58 -3.82 -1.98
C PRO A 53 -18.32 -3.46 -2.80
N HIS A 54 -17.86 -4.35 -3.67
CA HIS A 54 -16.57 -4.30 -4.37
C HIS A 54 -16.70 -4.28 -5.90
N LEU A 55 -17.91 -4.14 -6.45
CA LEU A 55 -18.15 -4.20 -7.90
C LEU A 55 -17.30 -3.19 -8.70
N GLU A 56 -17.10 -1.96 -8.21
CA GLU A 56 -16.21 -0.98 -8.87
C GLU A 56 -14.74 -1.43 -8.87
N LYS A 57 -14.29 -2.06 -7.78
CA LYS A 57 -12.93 -2.61 -7.68
C LYS A 57 -12.75 -3.79 -8.65
N LEU A 58 -13.77 -4.63 -8.80
CA LEU A 58 -13.77 -5.73 -9.77
C LEU A 58 -13.77 -5.18 -11.21
N ARG A 59 -14.61 -4.17 -11.49
CA ARG A 59 -14.72 -3.51 -12.80
C ARG A 59 -13.38 -2.92 -13.26
N SER A 60 -12.65 -2.21 -12.38
CA SER A 60 -11.32 -1.66 -12.70
C SER A 60 -10.26 -2.72 -13.02
N ARG A 61 -10.53 -4.00 -12.72
CA ARG A 61 -9.69 -5.16 -13.08
C ARG A 61 -10.28 -5.98 -14.23
N GLY A 62 -11.24 -5.43 -14.97
CA GLY A 62 -11.91 -6.11 -16.08
C GLY A 62 -12.73 -7.33 -15.63
N CYS A 63 -13.20 -7.34 -14.38
CA CYS A 63 -14.08 -8.35 -13.83
C CYS A 63 -15.49 -7.74 -13.75
N HIS A 64 -16.28 -7.93 -14.81
CA HIS A 64 -17.61 -7.35 -14.95
C HIS A 64 -18.68 -8.32 -14.48
N LEU A 65 -19.71 -7.79 -13.83
CA LEU A 65 -20.86 -8.58 -13.41
C LEU A 65 -21.66 -9.00 -14.66
N PRO A 66 -22.03 -10.29 -14.81
CA PRO A 66 -22.78 -10.78 -15.97
C PRO A 66 -24.12 -10.05 -16.19
N LEU A 67 -24.63 -10.07 -17.42
CA LEU A 67 -25.80 -9.30 -17.85
C LEU A 67 -27.06 -9.62 -17.02
N LEU A 68 -27.29 -10.91 -16.73
CA LEU A 68 -28.40 -11.35 -15.90
C LEU A 68 -28.40 -10.71 -14.51
N PHE A 69 -27.22 -10.50 -13.92
CA PHE A 69 -27.12 -9.95 -12.57
C PHE A 69 -27.02 -8.43 -12.61
N SER A 70 -26.31 -7.84 -13.57
CA SER A 70 -26.19 -6.38 -13.71
C SER A 70 -27.50 -5.70 -14.10
N SER A 71 -28.42 -6.43 -14.75
CA SER A 71 -29.78 -5.96 -15.04
C SER A 71 -30.72 -5.94 -13.82
N LEU A 72 -30.27 -6.37 -12.64
CA LEU A 72 -31.08 -6.29 -11.43
C LEU A 72 -31.41 -4.81 -11.08
N PRO A 73 -32.65 -4.51 -10.63
CA PRO A 73 -33.13 -3.13 -10.50
C PRO A 73 -32.24 -2.20 -9.65
N VAL A 74 -31.66 -2.74 -8.57
CA VAL A 74 -30.79 -1.97 -7.67
C VAL A 74 -29.51 -1.54 -8.38
N TYR A 75 -28.93 -2.39 -9.24
CA TYR A 75 -27.72 -2.05 -9.98
C TYR A 75 -27.96 -1.08 -11.13
N GLN A 76 -29.11 -1.18 -11.79
CA GLN A 76 -29.51 -0.21 -12.82
C GLN A 76 -29.66 1.22 -12.25
N GLN A 77 -29.95 1.35 -10.96
CA GLN A 77 -30.05 2.63 -10.24
C GLN A 77 -28.72 3.04 -9.59
N ASN A 78 -27.58 2.40 -9.94
CA ASN A 78 -26.27 2.58 -9.30
C ASN A 78 -26.29 2.33 -7.78
N GLY A 79 -27.24 1.53 -7.30
CA GLY A 79 -27.36 1.10 -5.91
C GLY A 79 -26.54 -0.15 -5.60
N VAL A 80 -26.58 -0.55 -4.33
CA VAL A 80 -25.87 -1.72 -3.78
C VAL A 80 -26.84 -2.49 -2.90
N TYR A 81 -26.95 -3.81 -3.03
CA TYR A 81 -27.87 -4.63 -2.20
C TYR A 81 -27.36 -4.76 -0.75
N ASN A 82 -26.05 -4.86 -0.58
CA ASN A 82 -25.32 -4.94 0.67
C ASN A 82 -24.95 -3.53 1.16
N GLU A 83 -25.96 -2.85 1.70
CA GLU A 83 -25.81 -1.50 2.28
C GLU A 83 -25.16 -1.50 3.68
N TYR A 84 -24.80 -2.67 4.22
CA TYR A 84 -24.29 -2.83 5.60
C TYR A 84 -23.15 -1.85 5.90
N TYR A 85 -22.16 -1.78 5.01
CA TYR A 85 -20.98 -0.96 5.22
C TYR A 85 -21.25 0.53 5.08
N GLN A 86 -22.15 0.93 4.17
CA GLN A 86 -22.55 2.33 3.99
C GLN A 86 -23.34 2.84 5.20
N ARG A 87 -24.35 2.08 5.65
CA ARG A 87 -25.22 2.49 6.76
C ARG A 87 -24.55 2.43 8.12
N MET A 88 -23.71 1.41 8.35
CA MET A 88 -23.04 1.22 9.64
C MET A 88 -21.72 1.99 9.74
N LYS A 89 -21.31 2.73 8.68
CA LYS A 89 -20.01 3.42 8.58
C LYS A 89 -18.83 2.52 8.95
N LYS A 90 -18.90 1.23 8.56
CA LYS A 90 -17.86 0.24 8.85
C LYS A 90 -16.95 0.05 7.65
N LYS A 91 -15.66 -0.23 7.92
CA LYS A 91 -14.70 -0.64 6.89
C LYS A 91 -15.21 -1.91 6.20
N LYS A 92 -15.26 -1.88 4.87
CA LYS A 92 -15.57 -3.05 4.05
C LYS A 92 -14.56 -4.17 4.34
N SER A 93 -15.05 -5.39 4.52
CA SER A 93 -14.17 -6.57 4.53
C SER A 93 -13.36 -6.60 3.23
N GLN A 94 -12.10 -7.05 3.29
CA GLN A 94 -11.35 -7.25 2.05
C GLN A 94 -11.82 -8.53 1.36
N LEU A 95 -11.87 -8.52 0.03
CA LEU A 95 -12.06 -9.74 -0.74
C LEU A 95 -10.84 -10.65 -0.53
N THR A 96 -11.08 -11.88 -0.09
CA THR A 96 -10.02 -12.87 0.14
C THR A 96 -10.04 -13.93 -0.95
N ARG A 97 -8.85 -14.45 -1.27
CA ARG A 97 -8.66 -15.56 -2.21
C ARG A 97 -9.49 -16.79 -1.78
N LEU A 98 -9.42 -17.14 -0.49
CA LEU A 98 -10.09 -18.32 0.04
C LEU A 98 -11.62 -18.24 -0.10
N GLU A 99 -12.22 -17.11 0.30
CA GLU A 99 -13.69 -16.96 0.24
C GLU A 99 -14.20 -16.93 -1.19
N LEU A 100 -13.50 -16.26 -2.12
CA LEU A 100 -13.86 -16.25 -3.55
C LEU A 100 -13.82 -17.65 -4.16
N PHE A 101 -12.77 -18.41 -3.87
CA PHE A 101 -12.63 -19.79 -4.34
C PHE A 101 -13.74 -20.69 -3.79
N GLN A 102 -14.01 -20.62 -2.48
CA GLN A 102 -15.07 -21.40 -1.85
C GLN A 102 -16.45 -21.07 -2.42
N LEU A 103 -16.75 -19.78 -2.64
CA LEU A 103 -18.02 -19.34 -3.21
C LEU A 103 -18.18 -19.81 -4.66
N ALA A 104 -17.16 -19.63 -5.50
CA ALA A 104 -17.18 -20.07 -6.90
C ALA A 104 -17.38 -21.59 -6.99
N ASN A 105 -16.60 -22.39 -6.25
CA ASN A 105 -16.74 -23.85 -6.24
C ASN A 105 -18.10 -24.28 -5.70
N SER A 106 -18.65 -23.58 -4.70
CA SER A 106 -19.97 -23.91 -4.17
C SER A 106 -21.07 -23.74 -5.23
N ILE A 107 -20.96 -22.74 -6.10
CA ILE A 107 -21.89 -22.52 -7.22
C ILE A 107 -21.69 -23.60 -8.29
N GLU A 108 -20.45 -23.93 -8.62
CA GLU A 108 -20.14 -24.98 -9.61
C GLU A 108 -20.68 -26.36 -9.19
N LEU A 109 -20.69 -26.67 -7.89
CA LEU A 109 -21.37 -27.87 -7.37
C LEU A 109 -22.87 -27.89 -7.69
N SER A 110 -23.54 -26.73 -7.74
CA SER A 110 -24.94 -26.65 -8.15
C SER A 110 -25.10 -26.77 -9.67
N LEU A 111 -24.13 -26.28 -10.45
CA LEU A 111 -24.15 -26.40 -11.91
C LEU A 111 -23.88 -27.83 -12.39
N ALA A 112 -23.31 -28.69 -11.55
CA ALA A 112 -23.13 -30.12 -11.83
C ALA A 112 -24.41 -30.96 -11.65
N GLU A 113 -25.49 -30.36 -11.13
CA GLU A 113 -26.75 -31.07 -10.91
C GLU A 113 -27.58 -31.19 -12.19
N SER A 114 -28.41 -32.23 -12.29
CA SER A 114 -29.12 -32.61 -13.52
C SER A 114 -30.07 -31.55 -14.11
N TRP A 115 -30.54 -30.59 -13.30
CA TRP A 115 -31.39 -29.51 -13.79
C TRP A 115 -30.61 -28.50 -14.65
N ALA A 116 -29.31 -28.35 -14.45
CA ALA A 116 -28.47 -27.38 -15.17
C ALA A 116 -28.23 -27.78 -16.64
N SER A 117 -28.35 -29.07 -16.96
CA SER A 117 -28.19 -29.59 -18.34
C SER A 117 -29.44 -29.43 -19.22
N LYS A 118 -30.53 -28.89 -18.68
CA LYS A 118 -31.78 -28.70 -19.44
C LYS A 118 -31.66 -27.43 -20.29
N ASP A 119 -32.07 -27.49 -21.56
CA ASP A 119 -31.98 -26.36 -22.51
C ASP A 119 -32.62 -25.08 -21.98
N SER A 120 -33.76 -25.20 -21.29
CA SER A 120 -34.42 -24.08 -20.63
C SER A 120 -33.49 -23.27 -19.70
N TRP A 121 -32.52 -23.90 -19.06
CA TRP A 121 -31.59 -23.27 -18.12
C TRP A 121 -30.32 -22.71 -18.77
N GLN A 122 -30.11 -22.90 -20.07
CA GLN A 122 -28.85 -22.58 -20.75
C GLN A 122 -28.42 -21.12 -20.53
N GLU A 123 -29.31 -20.15 -20.71
CA GLU A 123 -29.00 -18.72 -20.52
C GLU A 123 -28.58 -18.40 -19.08
N VAL A 124 -29.27 -18.99 -18.10
CA VAL A 124 -28.96 -18.81 -16.68
C VAL A 124 -27.61 -19.45 -16.35
N VAL A 125 -27.38 -20.68 -16.81
CA VAL A 125 -26.12 -21.41 -16.58
C VAL A 125 -24.94 -20.66 -17.18
N LEU A 126 -25.08 -20.11 -18.38
CA LEU A 126 -24.04 -19.29 -19.01
C LEU A 126 -23.69 -18.06 -18.16
N ASN A 127 -24.70 -17.29 -17.73
CA ASN A 127 -24.47 -16.11 -16.88
C ASN A 127 -23.86 -16.49 -15.51
N VAL A 128 -24.27 -17.61 -14.92
CA VAL A 128 -23.71 -18.10 -13.65
C VAL A 128 -22.27 -18.56 -13.84
N PHE A 129 -21.95 -19.20 -14.97
CA PHE A 129 -20.60 -19.58 -15.32
C PHE A 129 -19.69 -18.37 -15.57
N GLU A 130 -20.21 -17.31 -16.20
CA GLU A 130 -19.51 -16.03 -16.30
C GLU A 130 -19.25 -15.42 -14.92
N LEU A 131 -20.21 -15.53 -13.99
CA LEU A 131 -20.04 -15.06 -12.61
C LEU A 131 -18.91 -15.80 -11.90
N THR A 132 -18.88 -17.15 -11.96
CA THR A 132 -17.81 -17.94 -11.34
C THR A 132 -16.46 -17.68 -12.01
N SER A 133 -16.44 -17.53 -13.33
CA SER A 133 -15.24 -17.18 -14.10
C SER A 133 -14.70 -15.81 -13.71
N MET A 134 -15.57 -14.81 -13.54
CA MET A 134 -15.20 -13.49 -13.04
C MET A 134 -14.58 -13.57 -11.63
N MET A 135 -15.16 -14.37 -10.73
CA MET A 135 -14.61 -14.58 -9.38
C MET A 135 -13.25 -15.28 -9.41
N LYS A 136 -13.07 -16.29 -10.28
CA LYS A 136 -11.80 -17.01 -10.50
C LYS A 136 -10.72 -16.09 -11.07
N LYS A 137 -11.04 -15.28 -12.08
CA LYS A 137 -10.13 -14.26 -12.64
C LYS A 137 -9.62 -13.30 -11.57
N TYR A 138 -10.51 -12.84 -10.67
CA TYR A 138 -10.08 -11.96 -9.57
C TYR A 138 -9.28 -12.72 -8.51
N PHE A 139 -9.62 -13.98 -8.24
CA PHE A 139 -8.83 -14.87 -7.40
C PHE A 139 -7.40 -15.02 -7.93
N ASP A 140 -7.21 -15.25 -9.24
CA ASP A 140 -5.87 -15.38 -9.84
C ASP A 140 -5.09 -14.08 -9.75
N HIS A 141 -5.77 -12.94 -9.94
CA HIS A 141 -5.16 -11.63 -9.72
C HIS A 141 -4.67 -11.44 -8.27
N LEU A 142 -5.46 -11.85 -7.27
CA LEU A 142 -5.04 -11.80 -5.87
C LEU A 142 -3.85 -12.74 -5.62
N ASP A 143 -3.85 -13.94 -6.20
CA ASP A 143 -2.76 -14.91 -6.04
C ASP A 143 -1.45 -14.36 -6.62
N ASN A 144 -1.49 -13.87 -7.87
CA ASN A 144 -0.34 -13.23 -8.51
C ASN A 144 0.16 -12.01 -7.71
N THR A 145 -0.75 -11.16 -7.23
CA THR A 145 -0.37 -10.00 -6.43
C THR A 145 0.29 -10.41 -5.12
N ASN A 146 -0.25 -11.42 -4.43
CA ASN A 146 0.30 -11.93 -3.17
C ASN A 146 1.67 -12.60 -3.39
N ASN A 147 1.81 -13.40 -4.45
CA ASN A 147 3.06 -14.07 -4.79
C ASN A 147 4.14 -13.05 -5.15
N ASN A 148 3.82 -12.03 -5.94
CA ASN A 148 4.74 -10.92 -6.24
C ASN A 148 5.14 -10.17 -4.97
N MET A 149 4.18 -9.88 -4.09
CA MET A 149 4.47 -9.17 -2.84
C MET A 149 5.32 -9.99 -1.87
N LYS A 150 5.10 -11.31 -1.85
CA LYS A 150 5.92 -12.26 -1.09
C LYS A 150 7.35 -12.31 -1.64
N ALA A 151 7.51 -12.46 -2.95
CA ALA A 151 8.82 -12.44 -3.62
C ALA A 151 9.58 -11.12 -3.32
N LEU A 152 8.90 -9.98 -3.35
CA LEU A 152 9.49 -8.69 -2.98
C LEU A 152 9.89 -8.61 -1.50
N HIS A 153 9.11 -9.21 -0.59
CA HIS A 153 9.46 -9.23 0.83
C HIS A 153 10.63 -10.16 1.15
N GLU A 154 10.79 -11.24 0.38
CA GLU A 154 11.87 -12.22 0.50
C GLU A 154 13.11 -11.83 -0.31
N SER A 155 13.02 -10.81 -1.17
CA SER A 155 14.15 -10.27 -1.92
C SER A 155 15.10 -9.51 -1.01
N GLU A 156 16.40 -9.79 -1.16
CA GLU A 156 17.46 -9.00 -0.55
C GLU A 156 17.72 -7.70 -1.32
N ASN A 157 17.41 -7.67 -2.61
CA ASN A 157 17.57 -6.49 -3.45
C ASN A 157 16.37 -5.55 -3.33
N PRO A 158 16.59 -4.22 -3.25
CA PRO A 158 15.52 -3.25 -3.23
C PRO A 158 14.68 -3.33 -4.50
N ALA A 159 13.39 -3.08 -4.38
CA ALA A 159 12.48 -3.11 -5.53
C ALA A 159 12.80 -2.04 -6.58
N ARG A 160 13.51 -0.98 -6.16
CA ARG A 160 13.89 0.15 -7.00
C ARG A 160 15.26 0.65 -6.60
N GLU A 161 16.06 1.03 -7.58
CA GLU A 161 17.39 1.61 -7.38
C GLU A 161 17.55 2.88 -8.21
N PRO A 162 18.25 3.91 -7.72
CA PRO A 162 18.47 5.14 -8.46
C PRO A 162 19.09 4.90 -9.84
N SER A 163 20.04 3.95 -9.93
CA SER A 163 20.76 3.58 -11.16
C SER A 163 19.85 3.13 -12.31
N THR A 164 18.71 2.52 -12.02
CA THR A 164 17.84 1.89 -13.03
C THR A 164 16.44 2.49 -13.10
N ASN A 165 15.99 3.17 -12.04
CA ASN A 165 14.62 3.68 -11.97
C ASN A 165 14.54 5.20 -11.94
N CYS A 166 15.66 5.92 -11.90
CA CYS A 166 15.62 7.37 -12.07
C CYS A 166 15.23 7.75 -13.50
N ASN A 167 14.67 8.95 -13.64
CA ASN A 167 14.36 9.56 -14.92
C ASN A 167 14.83 11.00 -14.91
N VAL A 168 15.75 11.33 -15.79
CA VAL A 168 16.23 12.69 -16.00
C VAL A 168 15.57 13.26 -17.25
N ARG A 169 14.99 14.45 -17.16
CA ARG A 169 14.36 15.17 -18.26
C ARG A 169 14.89 16.60 -18.32
N LEU A 170 14.97 17.13 -19.52
CA LEU A 170 15.26 18.54 -19.75
C LEU A 170 13.93 19.32 -19.86
N ILE A 171 13.87 20.46 -19.19
CA ILE A 171 12.77 21.42 -19.27
C ILE A 171 13.28 22.64 -20.04
N SER A 172 12.59 22.95 -21.14
CA SER A 172 12.90 24.13 -21.95
C SER A 172 12.58 25.42 -21.20
N LYS A 173 13.38 26.46 -21.46
CA LYS A 173 13.12 27.79 -20.93
C LYS A 173 11.79 28.36 -21.41
N CYS A 174 11.16 29.11 -20.52
CA CYS A 174 9.92 29.86 -20.74
C CYS A 174 10.25 31.35 -20.69
N ASP A 175 9.53 32.17 -21.47
CA ASP A 175 9.70 33.61 -21.41
C ASP A 175 9.30 34.13 -20.03
N GLU A 176 10.15 34.96 -19.40
CA GLU A 176 9.95 35.47 -18.03
C GLU A 176 8.56 36.10 -17.81
N ARG A 177 7.99 36.70 -18.86
CA ARG A 177 6.67 37.35 -18.84
C ARG A 177 5.50 36.37 -18.80
N GLU A 178 5.75 35.11 -19.16
CA GLU A 178 4.75 34.03 -19.23
C GLU A 178 4.82 33.09 -18.03
N ILE A 179 5.84 33.24 -17.17
CA ILE A 179 6.01 32.40 -15.98
C ILE A 179 4.91 32.72 -14.96
N ASP A 180 4.15 31.70 -14.59
CA ASP A 180 3.15 31.82 -13.53
C ASP A 180 3.84 32.20 -12.20
N SER A 181 3.22 33.15 -11.50
CA SER A 181 3.64 33.64 -10.18
C SER A 181 4.04 32.57 -9.17
N ARG A 182 3.43 31.38 -9.23
CA ARG A 182 3.75 30.24 -8.36
C ARG A 182 5.16 29.69 -8.53
N TYR A 183 5.82 29.97 -9.65
CA TYR A 183 7.19 29.51 -9.93
C TYR A 183 8.24 30.57 -9.65
N HIS A 184 7.89 31.84 -9.43
CA HIS A 184 8.87 32.93 -9.29
C HIS A 184 9.92 32.68 -8.19
N SER A 185 9.53 32.09 -7.05
CA SER A 185 10.49 31.78 -5.99
C SER A 185 11.50 30.71 -6.40
N LEU A 186 11.04 29.69 -7.13
CA LEU A 186 11.88 28.61 -7.63
C LEU A 186 12.78 29.09 -8.75
N ASP A 187 12.21 29.89 -9.65
CA ASP A 187 12.90 30.50 -10.78
C ASP A 187 14.03 31.41 -10.32
N SER A 188 13.76 32.29 -9.36
CA SER A 188 14.76 33.19 -8.80
C SER A 188 15.91 32.44 -8.11
N ASP A 189 15.64 31.36 -7.37
CA ASP A 189 16.69 30.55 -6.74
C ASP A 189 17.56 29.86 -7.79
N LEU A 190 16.95 29.24 -8.81
CA LEU A 190 17.69 28.56 -9.88
C LEU A 190 18.52 29.52 -10.74
N THR A 191 17.99 30.70 -11.09
CA THR A 191 18.69 31.67 -11.93
C THR A 191 19.95 32.21 -11.24
N ASN A 192 19.92 32.34 -9.91
CA ASN A 192 21.05 32.82 -9.12
C ASN A 192 22.06 31.71 -8.73
N ARG A 193 21.75 30.44 -9.03
CA ARG A 193 22.63 29.31 -8.71
C ARG A 193 23.63 29.02 -9.82
N GLU A 194 24.71 28.37 -9.40
CA GLU A 194 25.73 27.82 -10.29
C GLU A 194 25.16 26.66 -11.11
N LEU A 195 25.78 26.41 -12.27
CA LEU A 195 25.42 25.29 -13.13
C LEU A 195 25.62 23.96 -12.39
N PHE A 196 24.69 23.03 -12.58
CA PHE A 196 24.70 21.71 -11.91
C PHE A 196 24.66 21.75 -10.38
N ASP A 197 24.32 22.88 -9.77
CA ASP A 197 23.94 22.94 -8.37
C ASP A 197 22.44 22.63 -8.24
N PHE A 198 22.13 21.52 -7.57
CA PHE A 198 20.77 20.98 -7.53
C PHE A 198 20.04 21.37 -6.24
N ILE A 199 18.72 21.44 -6.33
CA ILE A 199 17.82 21.72 -5.21
C ILE A 199 16.73 20.66 -5.12
N ASP A 200 16.27 20.39 -3.88
CA ASP A 200 15.10 19.55 -3.66
C ASP A 200 13.83 20.34 -4.02
N LEU A 201 13.16 19.91 -5.10
CA LEU A 201 11.94 20.53 -5.57
C LEU A 201 10.80 20.42 -4.54
N ASN A 202 10.84 19.43 -3.63
CA ASN A 202 9.81 19.28 -2.61
C ASN A 202 9.71 20.48 -1.65
N LEU A 203 10.75 21.31 -1.56
CA LEU A 203 10.75 22.54 -0.75
C LEU A 203 9.85 23.65 -1.33
N TYR A 204 9.52 23.57 -2.61
CA TYR A 204 8.77 24.60 -3.35
C TYR A 204 7.34 24.19 -3.70
N VAL A 205 7.04 22.90 -3.60
CA VAL A 205 5.80 22.32 -4.08
C VAL A 205 4.71 22.40 -3.00
N PRO A 206 3.44 22.67 -3.35
CA PRO A 206 2.34 22.64 -2.39
C PRO A 206 2.14 21.27 -1.72
N ASP A 207 1.66 21.27 -0.47
CA ASP A 207 1.36 20.03 0.26
C ASP A 207 0.20 19.22 -0.33
N ASP A 208 -0.73 19.89 -1.04
CA ASP A 208 -1.88 19.23 -1.66
C ASP A 208 -1.43 18.31 -2.81
N PRO A 209 -1.79 17.01 -2.82
CA PRO A 209 -1.30 16.05 -3.81
C PRO A 209 -1.67 16.38 -5.26
N ILE A 210 -2.83 16.97 -5.50
CA ILE A 210 -3.30 17.32 -6.86
C ILE A 210 -2.51 18.53 -7.34
N LYS A 211 -2.43 19.58 -6.51
CA LYS A 211 -1.63 20.77 -6.82
C LYS A 211 -0.15 20.43 -6.99
N LYS A 212 0.39 19.52 -6.18
CA LYS A 212 1.76 18.98 -6.31
C LYS A 212 1.99 18.35 -7.67
N HIS A 213 1.09 17.46 -8.08
CA HIS A 213 1.20 16.82 -9.38
C HIS A 213 1.16 17.84 -10.52
N ASP A 214 0.23 18.80 -10.46
CA ASP A 214 0.08 19.83 -11.48
C ASP A 214 1.25 20.83 -11.48
N PHE A 215 1.88 21.06 -10.34
CA PHE A 215 3.13 21.82 -10.19
C PHE A 215 4.29 21.17 -10.92
N ILE A 216 4.56 19.90 -10.61
CA ILE A 216 5.70 19.20 -11.21
C ILE A 216 5.49 18.95 -12.71
N ARG A 217 4.25 18.76 -13.15
CA ARG A 217 3.94 18.50 -14.57
C ARG A 217 4.12 19.72 -15.46
N ASN A 218 3.83 20.91 -14.94
CA ASN A 218 3.75 22.15 -15.72
C ASN A 218 4.79 23.17 -15.23
N ILE A 219 5.98 22.72 -14.82
CA ILE A 219 7.06 23.61 -14.37
C ILE A 219 7.39 24.63 -15.48
N GLN A 220 7.48 25.90 -15.11
CA GLN A 220 7.88 27.00 -15.98
C GLN A 220 9.04 27.74 -15.32
N LEU A 221 10.16 27.85 -16.04
CA LEU A 221 11.39 28.46 -15.56
C LEU A 221 12.04 29.25 -16.70
N SER A 222 12.68 30.36 -16.38
CA SER A 222 13.39 31.26 -17.31
C SER A 222 14.71 30.66 -17.80
N VAL A 223 15.27 29.70 -17.05
CA VAL A 223 16.51 29.00 -17.36
C VAL A 223 16.25 27.59 -17.88
N LEU A 224 17.17 27.11 -18.73
CA LEU A 224 17.20 25.70 -19.11
C LEU A 224 17.44 24.85 -17.86
N THR A 225 16.58 23.85 -17.63
CA THR A 225 16.55 23.15 -16.34
C THR A 225 16.56 21.64 -16.52
N GLY A 226 17.45 20.97 -15.81
CA GLY A 226 17.42 19.52 -15.66
C GLY A 226 16.51 19.13 -14.49
N LEU A 227 15.68 18.11 -14.69
CA LEU A 227 14.78 17.53 -13.69
C LEU A 227 15.10 16.04 -13.53
N TYR A 228 15.62 15.68 -12.35
CA TYR A 228 15.79 14.30 -11.92
C TYR A 228 14.58 13.85 -11.11
N ARG A 229 14.02 12.70 -11.46
CA ARG A 229 12.90 12.09 -10.76
C ARG A 229 13.24 10.66 -10.39
N TYR A 230 13.14 10.32 -9.12
CA TYR A 230 13.31 8.96 -8.65
C TYR A 230 12.07 8.49 -7.88
N PRO A 231 11.28 7.55 -8.43
CA PRO A 231 10.11 7.01 -7.76
C PRO A 231 10.55 6.01 -6.69
N HIS A 232 11.08 6.50 -5.56
CA HIS A 232 11.56 5.66 -4.47
C HIS A 232 10.53 4.59 -4.03
N GLY A 233 9.25 4.97 -3.98
CA GLY A 233 8.19 4.10 -3.47
C GLY A 233 8.10 4.12 -1.95
N ASN A 234 7.04 3.50 -1.41
CA ASN A 234 6.60 3.67 -0.01
C ASN A 234 6.20 5.12 0.31
N TYR A 235 6.39 5.54 1.57
CA TYR A 235 5.92 6.80 2.14
C TYR A 235 6.56 8.06 1.53
N LEU A 236 7.77 7.95 0.95
CA LEU A 236 8.50 9.07 0.37
C LEU A 236 7.97 9.49 -1.02
N GLY A 237 7.18 8.64 -1.67
CA GLY A 237 6.69 8.91 -3.01
C GLY A 237 7.81 9.00 -4.05
N THR A 238 7.80 10.07 -4.84
CA THR A 238 8.80 10.36 -5.87
C THR A 238 9.63 11.55 -5.43
N LEU A 239 10.94 11.37 -5.32
CA LEU A 239 11.91 12.43 -5.07
C LEU A 239 12.17 13.18 -6.37
N ASN A 240 12.19 14.51 -6.32
CA ASN A 240 12.40 15.35 -7.49
C ASN A 240 13.49 16.37 -7.15
N PHE A 241 14.56 16.37 -7.95
CA PHE A 241 15.65 17.33 -7.84
C PHE A 241 15.75 18.09 -9.14
N ILE A 242 16.02 19.39 -9.07
CA ILE A 242 16.19 20.23 -10.24
C ILE A 242 17.49 21.03 -10.15
N TRP A 243 18.08 21.37 -11.28
CA TRP A 243 19.27 22.20 -11.38
C TRP A 243 19.23 23.04 -12.64
N ARG A 244 20.02 24.11 -12.64
CA ARG A 244 20.25 24.92 -13.83
C ARG A 244 21.20 24.21 -14.77
N GLU A 245 20.76 24.05 -16.02
CA GLU A 245 21.52 23.46 -17.11
C GLU A 245 22.20 24.57 -17.93
N PRO A 246 23.41 24.35 -18.47
CA PRO A 246 24.03 25.32 -19.39
C PRO A 246 23.22 25.48 -20.67
N ASP A 247 23.14 26.72 -21.15
CA ASP A 247 22.66 27.00 -22.50
C ASP A 247 23.66 26.47 -23.55
N THR A 248 23.25 26.34 -24.81
CA THR A 248 24.10 25.82 -25.91
C THR A 248 25.45 26.53 -26.05
N ASN A 249 25.56 27.76 -25.57
CA ASN A 249 26.77 28.57 -25.63
C ASN A 249 27.70 28.38 -24.42
N GLU A 250 27.23 27.71 -23.35
CA GLU A 250 27.94 27.48 -22.09
C GLU A 250 28.44 26.02 -21.97
N ILE A 251 28.17 25.18 -22.97
CA ILE A 251 28.61 23.79 -23.00
C ILE A 251 30.14 23.77 -23.21
N ASN A 252 30.85 23.26 -22.22
CA ASN A 252 32.29 23.02 -22.26
C ASN A 252 32.61 21.53 -22.45
N GLU A 253 33.90 21.20 -22.58
CA GLU A 253 34.36 19.80 -22.70
C GLU A 253 34.01 18.95 -21.46
N ASP A 254 33.90 19.57 -20.29
CA ASP A 254 33.64 18.91 -19.01
C ASP A 254 32.14 18.68 -18.71
N TYR A 255 31.25 19.09 -19.61
CA TYR A 255 29.79 19.07 -19.42
C TYR A 255 29.26 17.70 -18.94
N GLU A 256 29.62 16.62 -19.64
CA GLU A 256 29.17 15.27 -19.30
C GLU A 256 29.72 14.82 -17.95
N THR A 257 30.94 15.23 -17.61
CA THR A 257 31.57 14.91 -16.32
C THR A 257 30.87 15.62 -15.17
N LEU A 258 30.59 16.93 -15.30
CA LEU A 258 29.89 17.71 -14.28
C LEU A 258 28.47 17.19 -14.05
N LYS A 259 27.76 16.85 -15.12
CA LYS A 259 26.44 16.24 -15.07
C LYS A 259 26.46 14.89 -14.36
N ALA A 260 27.43 14.02 -14.69
CA ALA A 260 27.59 12.73 -14.03
C ALA A 260 27.90 12.90 -12.53
N GLN A 261 28.81 13.81 -12.17
CA GLN A 261 29.14 14.11 -10.77
C GLN A 261 27.94 14.64 -9.99
N MET A 262 27.12 15.51 -10.59
CA MET A 262 25.88 15.97 -9.97
C MET A 262 24.88 14.84 -9.77
N ILE A 263 24.71 13.93 -10.74
CA ILE A 263 23.84 12.75 -10.56
C ILE A 263 24.34 11.87 -9.41
N ILE A 264 25.65 11.68 -9.27
CA ILE A 264 26.24 10.94 -8.15
C ILE A 264 25.94 11.65 -6.82
N ARG A 265 26.16 12.97 -6.74
CA ARG A 265 25.83 13.76 -5.54
C ARG A 265 24.35 13.66 -5.16
N ILE A 266 23.44 13.67 -6.14
CA ILE A 266 22.01 13.45 -5.91
C ILE A 266 21.78 12.04 -5.35
N ASN A 267 22.41 11.01 -5.92
CA ASN A 267 22.23 9.64 -5.46
C ASN A 267 22.77 9.43 -4.03
N ASP A 268 23.84 10.11 -3.64
CA ASP A 268 24.44 10.02 -2.30
C ASP A 268 23.55 10.61 -1.20
N ILE A 269 22.71 11.61 -1.51
CA ILE A 269 21.77 12.19 -0.55
C ILE A 269 20.44 11.44 -0.46
N ILE A 270 20.13 10.55 -1.42
CA ILE A 270 18.90 9.76 -1.39
C ILE A 270 18.98 8.81 -0.20
N PRO A 271 18.01 8.84 0.74
CA PRO A 271 18.08 7.98 1.91
C PRO A 271 18.06 6.50 1.51
N VAL A 272 18.98 5.72 2.08
CA VAL A 272 19.08 4.27 1.83
C VAL A 272 18.01 3.57 2.64
N TYR A 273 17.23 2.69 2.02
CA TYR A 273 16.29 1.82 2.73
C TYR A 273 16.57 0.36 2.41
N CYS A 274 17.06 -0.36 3.40
CA CYS A 274 17.31 -1.78 3.27
C CYS A 274 16.00 -2.57 3.19
N THR A 275 16.05 -3.71 2.49
CA THR A 275 14.90 -4.58 2.32
C THR A 275 14.48 -5.22 3.65
N ARG A 276 13.24 -5.71 3.70
CA ARG A 276 12.75 -6.47 4.86
C ARG A 276 13.58 -7.73 5.10
N GLN A 277 14.00 -8.40 4.02
CA GLN A 277 14.81 -9.60 4.11
C GLN A 277 16.23 -9.30 4.62
N MET A 278 16.89 -8.24 4.14
CA MET A 278 18.22 -7.85 4.65
C MET A 278 18.21 -7.61 6.16
N ARG A 279 17.25 -6.82 6.66
CA ARG A 279 17.10 -6.59 8.11
C ARG A 279 16.86 -7.88 8.88
N LYS A 280 16.00 -8.76 8.36
CA LYS A 280 15.70 -10.06 8.98
C LYS A 280 16.94 -10.94 9.07
N ASN A 281 17.73 -11.04 8.00
CA ASN A 281 18.95 -11.84 7.97
C ASN A 281 19.96 -11.36 9.00
N VAL A 282 20.19 -10.05 9.08
CA VAL A 282 21.12 -9.46 10.06
C VAL A 282 20.64 -9.72 11.48
N PHE A 283 19.38 -9.42 11.79
CA PHE A 283 18.87 -9.62 13.14
C PHE A 283 18.90 -11.09 13.56
N GLN A 284 18.56 -12.02 12.65
CA GLN A 284 18.66 -13.45 12.94
C GLN A 284 20.10 -13.90 13.19
N LYS A 285 21.05 -13.44 12.36
CA LYS A 285 22.47 -13.81 12.50
C LYS A 285 23.06 -13.33 13.83
N TYR A 286 22.81 -12.07 14.21
CA TYR A 286 23.35 -11.52 15.46
C TYR A 286 22.62 -12.03 16.70
N PHE A 287 21.32 -12.37 16.59
CA PHE A 287 20.57 -12.99 17.68
C PHE A 287 21.17 -14.33 18.13
N LEU A 288 21.80 -15.09 17.21
CA LEU A 288 22.49 -16.34 17.55
C LEU A 288 23.74 -16.12 18.42
N VAL A 289 24.41 -14.97 18.27
CA VAL A 289 25.64 -14.66 19.00
C VAL A 289 25.33 -14.00 20.34
N ARG A 290 24.42 -13.02 20.35
CA ARG A 290 24.04 -12.28 21.54
C ARG A 290 22.62 -11.76 21.42
N ASN A 291 21.85 -11.89 22.50
CA ASN A 291 20.51 -11.33 22.58
C ASN A 291 20.56 -9.82 22.82
N LEU A 292 20.84 -9.07 21.75
CA LEU A 292 20.81 -7.60 21.74
C LEU A 292 19.36 -7.10 21.63
N SER A 293 19.07 -5.98 22.29
CA SER A 293 17.76 -5.34 22.14
C SER A 293 17.56 -4.86 20.69
N LYS A 294 16.31 -4.92 20.20
CA LYS A 294 16.01 -4.53 18.80
C LYS A 294 16.45 -3.09 18.46
N PRO A 295 16.35 -2.09 19.36
CA PRO A 295 16.85 -0.74 19.08
C PRO A 295 18.36 -0.67 18.89
N VAL A 296 19.14 -1.41 19.69
CA VAL A 296 20.59 -1.48 19.55
C VAL A 296 20.97 -2.14 18.22
N LEU A 297 20.30 -3.23 17.84
CA LEU A 297 20.50 -3.87 16.55
C LEU A 297 20.14 -2.96 15.37
N ARG A 298 19.07 -2.17 15.50
CA ARG A 298 18.70 -1.18 14.48
C ARG A 298 19.72 -0.06 14.36
N MET A 299 20.24 0.44 15.48
CA MET A 299 21.29 1.45 15.47
C MET A 299 22.56 0.93 14.79
N LEU A 300 23.04 -0.24 15.23
CA LEU A 300 24.20 -0.88 14.62
C LEU A 300 23.99 -1.11 13.12
N TYR A 301 22.80 -1.54 12.72
CA TYR A 301 22.49 -1.77 11.33
C TYR A 301 22.45 -0.46 10.52
N HIS A 302 21.84 0.59 11.07
CA HIS A 302 21.86 1.94 10.50
C HIS A 302 23.29 2.45 10.32
N ASP A 303 24.15 2.34 11.32
CA ASP A 303 25.53 2.85 11.27
C ASP A 303 26.39 2.11 10.24
N LEU A 304 26.11 0.82 10.02
CA LEU A 304 26.82 0.01 9.02
C LEU A 304 26.31 0.19 7.58
N THR A 305 25.05 0.62 7.38
CA THR A 305 24.38 0.57 6.07
C THR A 305 23.77 1.88 5.59
N GLY A 306 23.61 2.87 6.47
CA GLY A 306 22.84 4.08 6.21
C GLY A 306 21.32 3.85 6.14
N ASP A 307 20.79 2.69 6.60
CA ASP A 307 19.35 2.37 6.54
C ASP A 307 18.51 3.41 7.31
N ALA A 308 17.82 4.28 6.58
CA ALA A 308 16.97 5.33 7.13
C ALA A 308 15.63 4.81 7.71
N SER A 309 15.50 3.51 7.92
CA SER A 309 14.27 2.92 8.44
C SER A 309 14.04 3.30 9.90
N LEU A 310 12.86 3.87 10.18
CA LEU A 310 12.50 4.33 11.52
C LEU A 310 11.75 3.25 12.30
N ALA A 311 11.84 3.33 13.64
CA ALA A 311 10.96 2.56 14.50
C ALA A 311 9.47 2.91 14.28
N ASN A 312 8.61 1.90 14.36
CA ASN A 312 7.17 2.02 14.10
C ASN A 312 6.39 2.65 15.27
N ASP A 313 6.93 2.63 16.49
CA ASP A 313 6.27 3.11 17.70
C ASP A 313 7.06 4.22 18.40
N LYS A 314 6.35 5.09 19.11
CA LYS A 314 6.91 6.29 19.74
C LYS A 314 7.98 5.95 20.79
N ILE A 315 7.79 4.87 21.54
CA ILE A 315 8.70 4.46 22.62
C ILE A 315 10.03 4.00 22.02
N SER A 316 9.98 3.17 20.98
CA SER A 316 11.18 2.72 20.28
C SER A 316 11.95 3.88 19.64
N LYS A 317 11.26 4.89 19.07
CA LYS A 317 11.92 6.09 18.52
C LYS A 317 12.68 6.86 19.60
N GLU A 318 12.01 7.17 20.71
CA GLU A 318 12.64 7.87 21.82
C GLU A 318 13.84 7.10 22.39
N MET A 319 13.75 5.77 22.47
CA MET A 319 14.88 4.94 22.89
C MET A 319 16.03 4.97 21.89
N GLU A 320 15.75 4.99 20.59
CA GLU A 320 16.75 5.12 19.53
C GLU A 320 17.43 6.49 19.53
N GLU A 321 16.68 7.59 19.66
CA GLU A 321 17.22 8.95 19.79
C GLU A 321 18.17 9.05 20.99
N ARG A 322 17.79 8.48 22.14
CA ARG A 322 18.63 8.47 23.34
C ARG A 322 19.89 7.63 23.15
N LEU A 323 19.78 6.46 22.51
CA LEU A 323 20.94 5.63 22.18
C LEU A 323 21.90 6.39 21.24
N ARG A 324 21.40 7.14 20.27
CA ARG A 324 22.23 8.01 19.41
C ARG A 324 22.97 9.06 20.21
N LEU A 325 22.26 9.80 21.08
CA LEU A 325 22.87 10.83 21.91
C LEU A 325 23.95 10.26 22.82
N MET A 326 23.69 9.11 23.44
CA MET A 326 24.68 8.38 24.26
C MET A 326 25.93 8.03 23.46
N MET A 327 25.78 7.49 22.25
CA MET A 327 26.91 7.13 21.39
C MET A 327 27.69 8.36 20.91
N LEU A 328 26.99 9.42 20.51
CA LEU A 328 27.59 10.68 20.04
C LEU A 328 28.40 11.40 21.11
N LEU A 329 27.92 11.35 22.36
CA LEU A 329 28.57 12.02 23.49
C LEU A 329 29.57 11.12 24.22
N GLU A 330 29.73 9.86 23.77
CA GLU A 330 30.58 8.83 24.38
C GLU A 330 30.37 8.67 25.90
N ASP A 331 29.18 9.04 26.38
CA ASP A 331 28.90 9.17 27.81
C ASP A 331 27.84 8.16 28.25
N LEU A 332 28.30 7.10 28.92
CA LEU A 332 27.43 6.09 29.53
C LEU A 332 26.47 6.67 30.58
N SER A 333 26.76 7.84 31.13
CA SER A 333 25.95 8.49 32.17
C SER A 333 24.70 9.18 31.63
N ILE A 334 24.57 9.36 30.30
CA ILE A 334 23.33 9.84 29.64
C ILE A 334 22.18 8.85 29.82
N ILE A 335 22.48 7.57 30.12
CA ILE A 335 21.51 6.64 30.71
C ILE A 335 21.33 7.03 32.19
N ILE A 336 20.86 8.25 32.44
CA ILE A 336 20.30 8.59 33.73
C ILE A 336 19.04 7.74 33.87
N ASP A 337 18.98 6.96 34.95
CA ASP A 337 17.87 6.10 35.34
C ASP A 337 16.52 6.74 35.00
N LEU A 338 15.66 6.01 34.28
CA LEU A 338 14.31 6.42 33.93
C LEU A 338 13.45 6.79 35.16
N ARG A 339 13.89 6.42 36.38
CA ARG A 339 13.31 6.90 37.65
C ARG A 339 13.56 8.38 37.91
N THR A 340 14.73 8.90 37.57
CA THR A 340 15.15 10.27 37.94
C THR A 340 14.41 11.34 37.12
N ASN A 341 14.11 11.06 35.84
CA ASN A 341 13.53 12.05 34.92
C ASN A 341 12.02 11.90 34.64
N ASN A 342 11.39 10.77 34.96
CA ASN A 342 9.93 10.60 34.76
C ASN A 342 9.09 11.13 35.93
N GLY A 343 9.68 11.84 36.90
CA GLY A 343 8.96 12.35 38.07
C GLY A 343 8.33 11.24 38.95
N PHE A 344 8.75 9.98 38.78
CA PHE A 344 8.20 8.87 39.53
C PHE A 344 8.84 8.83 40.92
N GLN A 345 8.20 9.47 41.89
CA GLN A 345 8.58 9.47 43.31
C GLN A 345 7.98 8.28 44.10
N GLY A 346 7.54 7.22 43.41
CA GLY A 346 6.85 6.10 44.06
C GLY A 346 7.78 4.93 44.41
N SER A 347 7.81 4.53 45.68
CA SER A 347 8.56 3.36 46.18
C SER A 347 7.94 1.99 45.82
N LYS A 348 6.90 1.99 44.95
CA LYS A 348 6.04 0.82 44.71
C LYS A 348 6.79 -0.39 44.13
N PHE A 349 7.92 -0.17 43.47
CA PHE A 349 8.70 -1.23 42.83
C PHE A 349 10.04 -1.49 43.51
N ASP A 350 10.36 -0.79 44.61
CA ASP A 350 11.67 -0.93 45.28
C ASP A 350 11.87 -2.37 45.79
N ILE A 351 10.83 -2.95 46.36
CA ILE A 351 10.83 -4.35 46.83
C ILE A 351 11.15 -5.33 45.69
N PHE A 352 10.63 -5.10 44.48
CA PHE A 352 10.92 -5.97 43.32
C PHE A 352 12.39 -5.87 42.91
N TRP A 353 12.96 -4.67 42.91
CA TRP A 353 14.35 -4.45 42.52
C TRP A 353 15.35 -4.88 43.58
N ASP A 354 15.02 -4.73 44.86
CA ASP A 354 15.84 -5.24 45.97
C ASP A 354 15.92 -6.76 45.93
N GLU A 355 14.79 -7.45 45.71
CA GLU A 355 14.76 -8.90 45.49
C GLU A 355 15.54 -9.31 44.23
N PHE A 356 15.38 -8.56 43.13
CA PHE A 356 16.11 -8.83 41.90
C PHE A 356 17.63 -8.68 42.07
N ASN A 357 18.09 -7.62 42.74
CA ASN A 357 19.51 -7.43 43.06
C ASN A 357 20.03 -8.52 43.99
N ARG A 358 19.21 -8.94 44.96
CA ARG A 358 19.56 -10.03 45.88
C ARG A 358 19.74 -11.35 45.13
N TYR A 359 18.85 -11.66 44.20
CA TYR A 359 18.95 -12.83 43.33
C TYR A 359 20.25 -12.84 42.51
N PHE A 360 20.62 -11.72 41.87
CA PHE A 360 21.88 -11.67 41.10
C PHE A 360 23.13 -11.72 41.98
N ASN A 361 23.09 -11.14 43.19
CA ASN A 361 24.20 -11.20 44.13
C ASN A 361 24.35 -12.58 44.79
N GLU A 362 23.28 -13.38 44.85
CA GLU A 362 23.33 -14.78 45.31
C GLU A 362 23.80 -15.74 44.21
N VAL A 363 23.57 -15.43 42.93
CA VAL A 363 23.96 -16.28 41.79
C VAL A 363 25.42 -16.06 41.33
N ILE A 364 26.08 -14.99 41.79
CA ILE A 364 27.48 -14.64 41.44
C ILE A 364 28.49 -14.97 42.58
N LYS A 365 28.04 -15.63 43.65
CA LYS A 365 28.94 -16.34 44.58
C LYS A 365 29.00 -17.83 44.23
#